data_AF-A0AAN4R7F5-F1
#
_entry.id   AF-A0AAN4R7F5-F1
#
_cell.length_a   1.000
_cell.length_b   1.000
_cell.length_c   1.000
_cell.angle_alpha   90.00
_cell.angle_beta   90.00
_cell.angle_gamma   90.00
#
_symmetry.space_group_name_H-M   'P 1'
#
loop_
_entity.id
_entity.type
_entity.pdbx_description
1 polymer ?
#
loop_
_entity_poly.entity_id
_entity_poly.type
_entity_poly.pdbx_seq_one_letter_code
_entity_poly.pdbx_strand_id
1 'polypeptide(L)' 'MGDIDTSGTRLLVCPYCGHEHEDSWEFKIEDGSEVDCGECGRLFFAESFTSVTYYSEKLEQDAHD' A
#
# COMPACT_ATOMS: atom_id res chain seq x y z
N MET A 1 0.06 25.43 -2.53
CA MET A 1 -0.80 24.44 -3.19
C MET A 1 -1.75 23.90 -2.15
N GLY A 2 -3.04 23.73 -2.49
CA GLY A 2 -3.99 23.04 -1.62
C GLY A 2 -3.71 21.54 -1.55
N ASP A 3 -4.37 20.86 -0.62
CA ASP A 3 -4.25 19.42 -0.47
C ASP A 3 -4.82 18.69 -1.70
N ILE A 4 -4.18 17.59 -2.06
CA ILE A 4 -4.57 16.70 -3.15
C ILE A 4 -5.52 15.64 -2.57
N ASP A 5 -6.61 15.33 -3.28
CA ASP A 5 -7.49 14.23 -2.90
C ASP A 5 -6.81 12.88 -3.15
N THR A 6 -6.55 12.15 -2.07
CA THR A 6 -5.85 10.85 -2.08
C THR A 6 -6.74 9.71 -1.57
N SER A 7 -8.06 9.93 -1.51
CA SER A 7 -9.00 8.93 -0.99
C SER A 7 -9.12 7.73 -1.94
N GLY A 8 -8.91 6.52 -1.40
CA GLY A 8 -9.13 5.26 -2.12
C GLY A 8 -8.21 5.02 -3.33
N THR A 9 -7.02 5.61 -3.35
CA THR A 9 -6.04 5.42 -4.42
C THR A 9 -5.44 4.01 -4.40
N ARG A 10 -4.93 3.53 -5.54
CA ARG A 10 -4.31 2.20 -5.67
C ARG A 10 -3.00 2.08 -4.89
N LEU A 11 -2.27 3.18 -4.78
CA LEU A 11 -1.03 3.32 -4.05
C LEU A 11 -1.21 4.42 -3.00
N LEU A 12 -0.32 4.44 -2.01
CA LEU A 12 -0.26 5.57 -1.08
C LEU A 12 0.20 6.82 -1.83
N VAL A 13 -0.57 7.89 -1.75
CA VAL A 13 -0.24 9.17 -2.39
C VAL A 13 -0.07 10.23 -1.32
N CYS A 14 1.03 11.00 -1.38
CA CYS A 14 1.23 12.11 -0.47
C CYS A 14 0.21 13.23 -0.78
N PRO A 15 -0.64 13.63 0.18
CA PRO A 15 -1.67 14.65 -0.04
C PRO A 15 -1.06 16.04 -0.30
N TYR A 16 0.23 16.22 -0.02
CA TYR A 16 0.88 17.52 -0.09
C TYR A 16 1.68 17.79 -1.37
N CYS A 17 2.23 16.75 -2.01
CA CYS A 17 3.05 16.89 -3.22
C CYS A 17 2.61 15.98 -4.37
N GLY A 18 1.73 15.00 -4.11
CA GLY A 18 1.22 14.08 -5.13
C GLY A 18 2.18 12.95 -5.48
N HIS A 19 3.26 12.76 -4.71
CA HIS A 19 4.15 11.62 -4.89
C HIS A 19 3.39 10.31 -4.60
N GLU A 20 3.49 9.34 -5.51
CA GLU A 20 2.95 8.00 -5.35
C GLU A 20 4.06 7.07 -4.83
N HIS A 21 3.82 6.44 -3.68
CA HIS A 21 4.72 5.45 -3.12
C HIS A 21 4.48 4.10 -3.80
N GLU A 22 5.31 3.72 -4.78
CA GLU A 22 5.16 2.46 -5.54
C GLU A 22 5.21 1.21 -4.64
N ASP A 23 5.95 1.33 -3.53
CA ASP A 23 6.19 0.28 -2.55
C ASP A 23 5.11 0.26 -1.46
N SER A 24 3.96 0.94 -1.64
CA SER A 24 2.94 1.14 -0.60
C SER A 24 2.45 -0.15 0.08
N TRP A 25 2.58 -1.30 -0.61
CA TRP A 25 2.24 -2.63 -0.09
C TRP A 25 3.23 -3.16 0.95
N GLU A 26 4.46 -2.66 0.96
CA GLU A 26 5.48 -2.97 1.96
C GLU A 26 5.30 -2.13 3.23
N PHE A 27 4.59 -1.02 3.14
CA PHE A 27 4.27 -0.22 4.31
C PHE A 27 3.27 -0.97 5.17
N LYS A 28 3.65 -1.25 6.42
CA LYS A 28 2.71 -1.73 7.44
C LYS A 28 1.89 -0.55 7.96
N ILE A 29 0.95 -0.09 7.14
CA ILE A 29 0.06 1.02 7.46
C ILE A 29 -1.16 0.45 8.19
N GLU A 30 -1.19 0.66 9.50
CA GLU A 30 -2.39 0.49 10.31
C GLU A 30 -3.26 1.76 10.26
N ASP A 31 -4.49 1.65 10.74
CA ASP A 31 -5.46 2.75 10.82
C ASP A 31 -4.85 3.98 11.52
N GLY A 32 -4.65 5.07 10.76
CA GLY A 32 -4.10 6.33 11.26
C GLY A 32 -2.58 6.37 11.48
N SER A 33 -1.79 5.61 10.73
CA SER A 33 -0.32 5.65 10.81
C SER A 33 0.25 6.98 10.30
N GLU A 34 1.25 7.55 10.98
CA GLU A 34 2.02 8.70 10.46
C GLU A 34 3.09 8.21 9.49
N VAL A 35 3.10 8.76 8.28
CA VAL A 35 4.05 8.42 7.21
C VAL A 35 4.82 9.66 6.78
N ASP A 36 6.14 9.54 6.68
CA ASP A 36 6.98 10.56 6.04
C ASP A 36 6.99 10.36 4.52
N CYS A 37 6.65 11.41 3.79
CA CYS A 37 6.65 11.38 2.32
C CYS A 37 8.03 11.10 1.72
N GLY A 38 9.14 11.47 2.38
CA GLY A 38 10.50 11.35 1.84
C GLY A 38 10.81 12.33 0.70
N GLU A 39 9.87 12.57 -0.21
CA GLU A 39 10.03 13.50 -1.35
C GLU A 39 9.83 14.96 -0.95
N CYS A 40 8.76 15.26 -0.21
CA CYS A 40 8.53 16.63 0.28
C CYS A 40 8.81 16.81 1.78
N GLY A 41 9.24 15.74 2.47
CA GLY A 41 9.60 15.75 3.89
C GLY A 41 8.47 16.13 4.85
N ARG A 42 7.21 15.94 4.46
CA ARG A 42 6.04 16.21 5.30
C ARG A 42 5.44 14.90 5.78
N LEU A 43 5.04 14.89 7.05
CA LEU A 43 4.30 13.80 7.67
C LEU A 43 2.81 13.91 7.33
N PHE A 44 2.18 12.78 7.00
CA PHE A 44 0.74 12.68 6.78
C PHE A 44 0.18 11.40 7.41
N PHE A 45 -1.12 11.42 7.72
CA PHE A 45 -1.81 10.22 8.17
C PHE A 45 -2.20 9.34 6.99
N ALA A 46 -2.01 8.05 7.15
CA ALA A 46 -2.39 7.03 6.19
C ALA A 46 -3.16 5.91 6.88
N GLU A 47 -4.13 5.36 6.17
CA GLU A 47 -4.82 4.12 6.51
C GLU A 47 -4.84 3.24 5.26
N SER A 48 -4.83 1.92 5.45
CA SER A 48 -4.96 0.98 4.35
C SER A 48 -6.12 0.03 4.59
N PHE A 49 -6.96 -0.16 3.57
CA PHE A 49 -7.99 -1.19 3.57
C PHE A 49 -7.62 -2.25 2.52
N THR A 50 -7.11 -3.39 2.98
CA THR A 50 -6.67 -4.48 2.09
C THR A 50 -7.46 -5.75 2.38
N SER A 51 -8.01 -6.37 1.34
CA SER A 51 -8.64 -7.69 1.41
C SER A 51 -7.88 -8.66 0.52
N VAL A 52 -7.36 -9.75 1.09
CA VAL A 52 -6.65 -10.79 0.33
C VAL A 52 -7.36 -12.12 0.50
N THR A 53 -7.71 -12.75 -0.63
CA THR A 53 -8.29 -14.10 -0.67
C THR A 53 -7.34 -15.04 -1.38
N TYR A 54 -7.01 -16.16 -0.74
CA TYR A 54 -6.08 -17.15 -1.27
C TYR A 54 -6.81 -18.44 -1.67
N TYR A 55 -6.37 -19.03 -2.77
CA TYR A 55 -6.73 -20.37 -3.19
C TYR A 55 -5.44 -21.15 -3.46
N SER A 56 -5.44 -22.44 -3.14
CA SER A 56 -4.33 -23.34 -3.46
C SER A 56 -4.87 -24.70 -3.88
N GLU A 57 -4.12 -25.39 -4.71
CA GLU A 57 -4.43 -26.74 -5.17
C GLU A 57 -3.19 -27.64 -5.07
N LYS A 58 -3.42 -28.95 -5.03
CA LYS A 58 -2.33 -29.93 -5.04
C LYS A 58 -1.68 -29.96 -6.43
N LEU A 59 -0.37 -30.08 -6.48
CA LEU A 59 0.33 -30.52 -7.69
C LEU A 59 0.23 -32.05 -7.76
N GLU A 60 -0.25 -32.59 -8.88
CA GLU A 60 -0.15 -34.02 -9.14
C GLU A 60 1.34 -34.35 -9.31
N GLN A 61 1.93 -34.99 -8.32
CA GLN A 61 3.28 -35.50 -8.39
C GLN A 61 3.18 -36.94 -8.91
N ASP A 62 3.49 -37.16 -10.18
CA ASP A 62 3.73 -38.52 -10.69
C ASP A 62 4.87 -39.13 -9.87
N ALA A 63 4.53 -40.13 -9.06
CA ALA A 63 5.50 -40.92 -8.32
C ALA A 63 6.35 -41.68 -9.35
N HIS A 64 7.56 -41.20 -9.60
CA HIS A 64 8.54 -42.00 -10.31
C HIS A 64 9.07 -43.06 -9.35
N ASP A 65 8.62 -44.30 -9.57
CA ASP A 65 9.13 -45.53 -8.92
C ASP A 65 10.64 -45.68 -9.14
#